data_AF-A0A1H2GTA8-F1
#
_entry.id   AF-A0A1H2GTA8-F1
#
_cell.length_a   1.000
_cell.length_b   1.000
_cell.length_c   1.000
_cell.angle_alpha   90.00
_cell.angle_beta   90.00
_cell.angle_gamma   90.00
#
_symmetry.space_group_name_H-M   'P 1'
#
loop_
_entity.id
_entity.type
_entity.pdbx_description
1 polymer ?
#
loop_
_entity_poly.entity_id
_entity_poly.type
_entity_poly.pdbx_seq_one_letter_code
_entity_poly.pdbx_strand_id
1 'polypeptide(L)'
;MPADPVRPVLTIFAGPNGSGKTTLRNQFVKDGYDLGDYVNADDILARSPYLVPDLASRQDREAWAFNEAERQRQAFLDGGEAFSFETVFSHKSKLDFMRKARDAGYFIRLLFVATDSPDLNVARVSKRVRDGGHDVDTRKVLARYKRTLTLLPLAMEQADHAVLFDNSGTSMRAVVALKRSADSPTGIHIQTPIPVWVDDAMSEYRSRQKKT
;
A
#
# COMPACT_ATOMS: atom_id res chain seq x y z
N MET A 1 17.23 22.19 -24.02
CA MET A 1 17.51 21.17 -22.99
C MET A 1 16.53 20.04 -23.22
N PRO A 2 16.96 18.76 -23.31
CA PRO A 2 15.99 17.68 -23.33
C PRO A 2 15.18 17.73 -22.03
N ALA A 3 13.86 17.59 -22.15
CA ALA A 3 13.00 17.46 -20.98
C ALA A 3 13.48 16.28 -20.13
N ASP A 4 13.48 16.43 -18.81
CA ASP A 4 13.71 15.33 -17.89
C ASP A 4 12.81 14.14 -18.33
N PRO A 5 13.34 12.92 -18.49
CA PRO A 5 12.52 11.79 -18.88
C PRO A 5 11.41 11.61 -17.84
N VAL A 6 10.16 11.54 -18.32
CA VAL A 6 8.99 11.33 -17.45
C VAL A 6 9.18 10.00 -16.72
N ARG A 7 9.40 10.05 -15.40
CA ARG A 7 9.55 8.86 -14.56
C ARG A 7 8.24 8.07 -14.53
N PRO A 8 8.22 6.75 -14.77
CA PRO A 8 7.02 5.96 -14.56
C PRO A 8 6.62 5.97 -13.09
N VAL A 9 5.31 5.99 -12.81
CA VAL A 9 4.80 6.12 -11.44
C VAL A 9 4.37 4.76 -10.93
N LEU A 10 4.93 4.35 -9.80
CA LEU A 10 4.45 3.22 -9.01
C LEU A 10 3.62 3.76 -7.84
N THR A 11 2.30 3.51 -7.86
CA THR A 11 1.41 3.89 -6.75
C THR A 11 1.08 2.68 -5.87
N ILE A 12 1.48 2.73 -4.61
CA ILE A 12 1.26 1.66 -3.64
C ILE A 12 0.23 2.11 -2.62
N PHE A 13 -0.94 1.49 -2.63
CA PHE A 13 -1.94 1.62 -1.57
C PHE A 13 -1.60 0.60 -0.47
N ALA A 14 -1.04 1.07 0.63
CA ALA A 14 -0.48 0.24 1.70
C ALA A 14 -1.27 0.38 3.01
N GLY A 15 -1.20 -0.63 3.87
CA GLY A 15 -1.76 -0.57 5.22
C GLY A 15 -2.53 -1.82 5.66
N PRO A 16 -2.87 -1.95 6.95
CA PRO A 16 -3.44 -3.16 7.54
C PRO A 16 -4.75 -3.63 6.87
N ASN A 17 -5.09 -4.92 6.99
CA ASN A 17 -6.43 -5.40 6.60
C ASN A 17 -7.50 -4.56 7.32
N GLY A 18 -8.61 -4.23 6.65
CA GLY A 18 -9.69 -3.41 7.26
C GLY A 18 -9.44 -1.90 7.34
N SER A 19 -8.25 -1.40 6.94
CA SER A 19 -7.91 0.02 7.10
C SER A 19 -8.60 0.98 6.12
N GLY A 20 -9.13 0.49 4.99
CA GLY A 20 -9.83 1.33 4.00
C GLY A 20 -9.05 1.66 2.72
N LYS A 21 -7.96 0.95 2.42
CA LYS A 21 -7.17 1.10 1.18
C LYS A 21 -8.02 1.14 -0.10
N THR A 22 -8.90 0.16 -0.30
CA THR A 22 -9.79 0.10 -1.48
C THR A 22 -10.72 1.30 -1.56
N THR A 23 -11.22 1.79 -0.41
CA THR A 23 -12.02 3.02 -0.36
C THR A 23 -11.20 4.23 -0.84
N LEU A 24 -9.97 4.38 -0.36
CA LEU A 24 -9.06 5.45 -0.80
C LEU A 24 -8.76 5.35 -2.29
N ARG A 25 -8.42 4.15 -2.78
CA ARG A 25 -8.16 3.89 -4.20
C ARG A 25 -9.34 4.27 -5.08
N ASN A 26 -10.56 3.88 -4.69
CA ASN A 26 -11.77 4.23 -5.42
C ASN A 26 -12.02 5.73 -5.43
N GLN A 27 -11.69 6.44 -4.35
CA GLN A 27 -11.77 7.90 -4.31
C GLN A 27 -10.77 8.53 -5.30
N PHE A 28 -9.53 8.07 -5.33
CA PHE A 28 -8.52 8.55 -6.29
C PHE A 28 -8.96 8.34 -7.75
N VAL A 29 -9.55 7.18 -8.07
CA VAL A 29 -10.11 6.94 -9.41
C VAL A 29 -11.25 7.92 -9.73
N LYS A 30 -12.18 8.14 -8.78
CA LYS A 30 -13.28 9.10 -8.95
C LYS A 30 -12.80 10.52 -9.15
N ASP A 31 -11.72 10.90 -8.48
CA ASP A 31 -11.11 12.23 -8.57
C ASP A 31 -10.25 12.40 -9.85
N GLY A 32 -10.16 11.37 -10.70
CA GLY A 32 -9.48 11.44 -12.00
C GLY A 32 -7.95 11.27 -11.93
N TYR A 33 -7.41 10.72 -10.83
CA TYR A 33 -5.98 10.44 -10.74
C TYR A 33 -5.61 9.27 -11.66
N ASP A 34 -4.57 9.47 -12.46
CA ASP A 34 -3.94 8.37 -13.19
C ASP A 34 -3.14 7.48 -12.22
N LEU A 35 -3.58 6.22 -12.15
CA LEU A 35 -2.99 5.17 -11.32
C LEU A 35 -2.21 4.14 -12.17
N GLY A 36 -2.12 4.34 -13.49
CA GLY A 36 -1.65 3.34 -14.43
C GLY A 36 -2.47 2.05 -14.35
N ASP A 37 -1.87 0.94 -14.75
CA ASP A 37 -2.50 -0.37 -14.63
C ASP A 37 -2.64 -0.81 -13.17
N TYR A 38 -3.80 -1.35 -12.82
CA TYR A 38 -4.10 -1.79 -11.45
C TYR A 38 -3.97 -3.30 -11.31
N VAL A 39 -2.98 -3.76 -10.53
CA VAL A 39 -2.64 -5.19 -10.41
C VAL A 39 -2.90 -5.71 -9.00
N ASN A 40 -4.03 -6.39 -8.81
CA ASN A 40 -4.41 -7.04 -7.55
C ASN A 40 -4.85 -8.48 -7.73
N ALA A 41 -4.43 -9.33 -6.79
CA ALA A 41 -4.79 -10.75 -6.77
C ALA A 41 -6.31 -10.98 -6.73
N ASP A 42 -7.04 -10.21 -5.92
CA ASP A 42 -8.50 -10.33 -5.80
C ASP A 42 -9.20 -10.04 -7.14
N ASP A 43 -8.74 -9.01 -7.88
CA ASP A 43 -9.26 -8.66 -9.20
C ASP A 43 -8.95 -9.73 -10.25
N ILE A 44 -7.72 -10.28 -10.23
CA ILE A 44 -7.29 -11.35 -11.14
C ILE A 44 -8.15 -12.60 -10.92
N LEU A 45 -8.39 -12.96 -9.66
CA LEU A 45 -9.23 -14.09 -9.30
C LEU A 45 -10.69 -13.88 -9.73
N ALA A 46 -11.23 -12.67 -9.58
CA ALA A 46 -12.61 -12.35 -9.94
C ALA A 46 -12.85 -12.31 -11.46
N ARG A 47 -11.89 -11.80 -12.25
CA ARG A 47 -12.03 -11.65 -13.71
C ARG A 47 -11.72 -12.91 -14.49
N SER A 48 -11.01 -13.86 -13.88
CA SER A 48 -10.45 -15.00 -14.59
C SER A 48 -11.01 -16.35 -14.12
N PRO A 49 -12.32 -16.52 -13.86
CA PRO A 49 -12.85 -17.76 -13.27
C PRO A 49 -12.55 -19.00 -14.13
N TYR A 50 -12.37 -18.81 -15.44
CA TYR A 50 -12.04 -19.86 -16.41
C TYR A 50 -10.53 -20.07 -16.66
N LEU A 51 -9.68 -19.13 -16.22
CA LEU A 51 -8.21 -19.25 -16.31
C LEU A 51 -7.57 -19.60 -14.97
N VAL A 52 -8.35 -19.58 -13.88
CA VAL A 52 -7.93 -20.28 -12.66
C VAL A 52 -7.72 -21.74 -13.08
N PRO A 53 -6.51 -22.30 -12.92
CA PRO A 53 -6.33 -23.72 -13.18
C PRO A 53 -7.35 -24.49 -12.34
N ASP A 54 -7.73 -25.71 -12.75
CA ASP A 54 -8.69 -26.54 -12.01
C ASP A 54 -8.07 -26.99 -10.66
N LEU A 55 -7.93 -26.02 -9.76
CA LEU A 55 -7.29 -26.12 -8.46
C LEU A 55 -8.37 -26.46 -7.46
N ALA A 56 -8.17 -27.59 -6.78
CA ALA A 56 -9.18 -28.20 -5.93
C ALA A 56 -9.59 -27.33 -4.74
N SER A 57 -8.70 -26.47 -4.23
CA SER A 57 -8.95 -25.68 -3.03
C SER A 57 -8.99 -24.16 -3.29
N ARG A 58 -9.81 -23.45 -2.50
CA ARG A 58 -9.82 -21.99 -2.47
C ARG A 58 -8.42 -21.41 -2.19
N GLN A 59 -7.66 -22.07 -1.32
CA GLN A 59 -6.31 -21.64 -0.95
C GLN A 59 -5.35 -21.68 -2.14
N ASP A 60 -5.43 -22.71 -2.97
CA ASP A 60 -4.59 -22.83 -4.17
C ASP A 60 -4.93 -21.75 -5.20
N ARG A 61 -6.23 -21.44 -5.37
CA ARG A 61 -6.68 -20.35 -6.25
C ARG A 61 -6.18 -18.99 -5.78
N GLU A 62 -6.25 -18.72 -4.48
CA GLU A 62 -5.73 -17.48 -3.88
C GLU A 62 -4.20 -17.39 -4.02
N ALA A 63 -3.48 -18.50 -3.84
CA ALA A 63 -2.03 -18.56 -4.04
C ALA A 63 -1.63 -18.34 -5.51
N TRP A 64 -2.36 -18.93 -6.45
CA TRP A 64 -2.15 -18.71 -7.88
C TRP A 64 -2.37 -17.23 -8.24
N ALA A 65 -3.49 -16.64 -7.82
CA ALA A 65 -3.80 -15.24 -8.11
C ALA A 65 -2.77 -14.29 -7.49
N PHE A 66 -2.24 -14.61 -6.31
CA PHE A 66 -1.13 -13.88 -5.71
C PHE A 66 0.14 -13.96 -6.57
N ASN A 67 0.53 -15.15 -7.02
CA ASN A 67 1.72 -15.33 -7.86
C ASN A 67 1.57 -14.63 -9.22
N GLU A 68 0.39 -14.71 -9.82
CA GLU A 68 0.11 -14.03 -11.09
C GLU A 68 0.12 -12.50 -10.93
N ALA A 69 -0.39 -11.97 -9.82
CA ALA A 69 -0.27 -10.55 -9.50
C ALA A 69 1.21 -10.12 -9.36
N GLU A 70 2.03 -10.91 -8.66
CA GLU A 70 3.47 -10.61 -8.54
C GLU A 70 4.19 -10.69 -9.89
N ARG A 71 3.84 -11.65 -10.75
CA ARG A 71 4.39 -11.79 -12.11
C ARG A 71 4.05 -10.56 -12.97
N GLN A 72 2.78 -10.13 -12.97
CA GLN A 72 2.34 -8.94 -13.70
C GLN A 72 3.03 -7.67 -13.18
N ARG A 73 3.12 -7.48 -11.86
CA ARG A 73 3.84 -6.34 -11.26
C ARG A 73 5.31 -6.31 -11.64
N GLN A 74 5.96 -7.48 -11.71
CA GLN A 74 7.34 -7.57 -12.17
C GLN A 74 7.46 -7.22 -13.66
N ALA A 75 6.52 -7.66 -14.50
CA ALA A 75 6.51 -7.30 -15.92
C ALA A 75 6.35 -5.77 -16.14
N PHE A 76 5.44 -5.11 -15.40
CA PHE A 76 5.31 -3.66 -15.45
C PHE A 76 6.61 -2.96 -15.03
N LEU A 77 7.23 -3.41 -13.93
CA LEU A 77 8.50 -2.89 -13.44
C LEU A 77 9.61 -3.01 -14.49
N ASP A 78 9.74 -4.18 -15.13
CA ASP A 78 10.75 -4.44 -16.15
C ASP A 78 10.48 -3.65 -17.44
N GLY A 79 9.20 -3.38 -17.74
CA GLY A 79 8.77 -2.59 -18.90
C GLY A 79 8.87 -1.07 -18.72
N GLY A 80 9.05 -0.57 -17.49
CA GLY A 80 9.08 0.88 -17.22
C GLY A 80 7.71 1.54 -17.39
N GLU A 81 6.62 0.79 -17.20
CA GLU A 81 5.24 1.26 -17.32
C GLU A 81 4.67 1.69 -15.96
N ALA A 82 3.81 2.69 -15.94
CA ALA A 82 3.15 3.14 -14.70
C ALA A 82 2.09 2.13 -14.24
N PHE A 83 2.08 1.81 -12.95
CA PHE A 83 1.12 0.86 -12.39
C PHE A 83 0.86 1.12 -10.91
N SER A 84 -0.19 0.48 -10.40
CA SER A 84 -0.60 0.57 -9.01
C SER A 84 -1.08 -0.75 -8.45
N PHE A 85 -1.00 -0.89 -7.12
CA PHE A 85 -1.55 -2.05 -6.43
C PHE A 85 -1.86 -1.77 -4.96
N GLU A 86 -2.71 -2.64 -4.39
CA GLU A 86 -2.91 -2.69 -2.94
C GLU A 86 -2.04 -3.77 -2.28
N THR A 87 -1.59 -3.47 -1.07
CA THR A 87 -0.90 -4.47 -0.24
C THR A 87 -1.14 -4.22 1.23
N VAL A 88 -1.14 -5.29 2.02
CA VAL A 88 -1.11 -5.17 3.48
C VAL A 88 0.23 -4.59 3.95
N PHE A 89 1.31 -4.73 3.14
CA PHE A 89 2.64 -4.24 3.50
C PHE A 89 3.21 -4.85 4.80
N SER A 90 2.89 -6.11 5.08
CA SER A 90 3.31 -6.77 6.32
C SER A 90 4.62 -7.55 6.20
N HIS A 91 5.27 -7.60 5.04
CA HIS A 91 6.48 -8.41 4.81
C HIS A 91 7.57 -7.61 4.09
N LYS A 92 8.84 -7.88 4.46
CA LYS A 92 10.02 -7.16 3.95
C LYS A 92 10.17 -7.21 2.42
N SER A 93 9.61 -8.23 1.77
CA SER A 93 9.64 -8.35 0.31
C SER A 93 9.00 -7.15 -0.41
N LYS A 94 8.12 -6.39 0.25
CA LYS A 94 7.56 -5.15 -0.31
C LYS A 94 8.53 -3.97 -0.22
N LEU A 95 9.41 -3.93 0.78
CA LEU A 95 10.54 -3.01 0.79
C LEU A 95 11.55 -3.39 -0.31
N ASP A 96 11.83 -4.68 -0.50
CA ASP A 96 12.70 -5.13 -1.59
C ASP A 96 12.14 -4.73 -2.97
N PHE A 97 10.82 -4.84 -3.14
CA PHE A 97 10.14 -4.42 -4.37
C PHE A 97 10.22 -2.90 -4.60
N MET A 98 9.97 -2.09 -3.55
CA MET A 98 10.13 -0.63 -3.63
C MET A 98 11.56 -0.24 -4.01
N ARG A 99 12.57 -0.88 -3.41
CA ARG A 99 13.96 -0.69 -3.79
C ARG A 99 14.21 -0.98 -5.27
N LYS A 100 13.76 -2.14 -5.77
CA LYS A 100 13.90 -2.49 -7.19
C LYS A 100 13.25 -1.45 -8.11
N ALA A 101 12.05 -0.98 -7.76
CA ALA A 101 11.35 0.03 -8.56
C ALA A 101 12.13 1.37 -8.58
N ARG A 102 12.67 1.81 -7.43
CA ARG A 102 13.51 3.01 -7.35
C ARG A 102 14.78 2.85 -8.19
N ASP A 103 15.44 1.70 -8.09
CA ASP A 103 16.66 1.40 -8.85
C ASP A 103 16.37 1.35 -10.36
N ALA A 104 15.14 1.03 -10.75
CA ALA A 104 14.62 1.11 -12.13
C ALA A 104 14.11 2.52 -12.53
N GLY A 105 14.27 3.54 -11.69
CA GLY A 105 13.94 4.93 -12.00
C GLY A 105 12.50 5.35 -11.74
N TYR A 106 11.67 4.49 -11.14
CA TYR A 106 10.27 4.81 -10.84
C TYR A 106 10.14 5.96 -9.84
N PHE A 107 9.11 6.78 -10.03
CA PHE A 107 8.56 7.63 -8.98
C PHE A 107 7.64 6.80 -8.08
N ILE A 108 8.00 6.68 -6.80
CA ILE A 108 7.27 5.87 -5.83
C ILE A 108 6.30 6.75 -5.04
N ARG A 109 5.01 6.53 -5.26
CA ARG A 109 3.91 7.15 -4.53
C ARG A 109 3.33 6.15 -3.52
N LEU A 110 3.61 6.36 -2.25
CA LEU A 110 3.09 5.55 -1.14
C LEU A 110 1.85 6.22 -0.53
N LEU A 111 0.68 5.58 -0.66
CA LEU A 111 -0.56 6.00 -0.04
C LEU A 111 -0.89 5.01 1.07
N PHE A 112 -0.55 5.36 2.31
CA PHE A 112 -0.65 4.45 3.45
C PHE A 112 -1.88 4.76 4.29
N VAL A 113 -2.72 3.76 4.57
CA VAL A 113 -3.95 3.92 5.34
C VAL A 113 -3.93 3.01 6.56
N ALA A 114 -4.11 3.60 7.75
CA ALA A 114 -4.25 2.86 8.99
C ALA A 114 -5.36 3.44 9.88
N THR A 115 -5.53 2.81 11.03
CA THR A 115 -6.51 3.13 12.07
C THR A 115 -5.80 3.17 13.41
N ASP A 116 -6.43 3.74 14.44
CA ASP A 116 -5.86 3.80 15.79
C ASP A 116 -5.87 2.45 16.52
N SER A 117 -6.76 1.55 16.09
CA SER A 117 -6.89 0.24 16.71
C SER A 117 -6.95 -0.88 15.68
N PRO A 118 -6.23 -2.01 15.92
CA PRO A 118 -6.41 -3.23 15.14
C PRO A 118 -7.78 -3.87 15.35
N ASP A 119 -8.46 -3.62 16.47
CA ASP A 119 -9.80 -4.16 16.73
C ASP A 119 -10.86 -3.52 15.83
N LEU A 120 -10.70 -2.21 15.53
CA LEU A 120 -11.51 -1.52 14.54
C LEU A 120 -11.39 -2.20 13.17
N ASN A 121 -10.16 -2.61 12.80
CA ASN A 121 -9.91 -3.33 11.57
C ASN A 121 -10.54 -4.71 11.56
N VAL A 122 -10.45 -5.47 12.65
CA VAL A 122 -11.14 -6.76 12.81
C VAL A 122 -12.65 -6.57 12.63
N ALA A 123 -13.27 -5.60 13.31
CA ALA A 123 -14.69 -5.32 13.19
C ALA A 123 -15.10 -4.99 11.74
N ARG A 124 -14.28 -4.23 11.02
CA ARG A 124 -14.49 -3.90 9.60
C ARG A 124 -14.35 -5.11 8.68
N VAL A 125 -13.37 -5.99 8.90
CA VAL A 125 -13.25 -7.24 8.15
C VAL A 125 -14.48 -8.11 8.40
N SER A 126 -14.89 -8.31 9.66
CA SER A 126 -16.07 -9.09 10.01
C SER A 126 -17.36 -8.53 9.38
N LYS A 127 -17.51 -7.20 9.32
CA LYS A 127 -18.63 -6.57 8.60
C LYS A 127 -18.60 -6.91 7.12
N ARG A 128 -17.45 -6.72 6.46
CA ARG A 128 -17.30 -7.02 5.03
C ARG A 128 -17.59 -8.49 4.70
N VAL A 129 -17.24 -9.42 5.58
CA VAL A 129 -17.57 -10.85 5.41
C VAL A 129 -19.08 -11.08 5.44
N ARG A 130 -19.80 -10.43 6.37
CA ARG A 130 -21.28 -10.47 6.38
C ARG A 130 -21.89 -9.89 5.11
N ASP A 131 -21.23 -8.90 4.52
CA ASP A 131 -21.62 -8.27 3.26
C ASP A 131 -21.15 -9.08 2.01
N GLY A 132 -20.64 -10.30 2.20
CA GLY A 132 -20.25 -11.22 1.11
C GLY A 132 -18.79 -11.10 0.61
N GLY A 133 -17.95 -10.31 1.28
CA GLY A 133 -16.53 -10.14 0.92
C GLY A 133 -15.58 -11.20 1.51
N HIS A 134 -14.28 -11.02 1.25
CA HIS A 134 -13.25 -11.97 1.66
C HIS A 134 -12.94 -11.95 3.17
N ASP A 135 -13.00 -13.12 3.78
CA ASP A 135 -12.66 -13.41 5.18
C ASP A 135 -11.15 -13.54 5.42
N VAL A 136 -10.68 -12.99 6.54
CA VAL A 136 -9.29 -13.07 7.00
C VAL A 136 -9.30 -13.38 8.49
N ASP A 137 -8.64 -14.46 8.88
CA ASP A 137 -8.49 -14.85 10.30
C ASP A 137 -8.05 -13.66 11.16
N THR A 138 -8.78 -13.44 12.27
CA THR A 138 -8.57 -12.34 13.21
C THR A 138 -7.12 -12.25 13.69
N ARG A 139 -6.48 -13.38 14.03
CA ARG A 139 -5.08 -13.39 14.49
C ARG A 139 -4.14 -12.93 13.37
N LYS A 140 -4.43 -13.28 12.11
CA LYS A 140 -3.68 -12.75 10.95
C LYS A 140 -3.86 -11.24 10.83
N VAL A 141 -5.07 -10.70 11.02
CA VAL A 141 -5.31 -9.24 11.00
C VAL A 141 -4.48 -8.53 12.08
N LEU A 142 -4.54 -9.01 13.33
CA LEU A 142 -3.80 -8.43 14.46
C LEU A 142 -2.28 -8.50 14.25
N ALA A 143 -1.76 -9.65 13.81
CA ALA A 143 -0.33 -9.83 13.57
C ALA A 143 0.19 -8.98 12.40
N ARG A 144 -0.59 -8.89 11.32
CA ARG A 144 -0.24 -8.06 10.16
C ARG A 144 -0.28 -6.58 10.50
N TYR A 145 -1.23 -6.13 11.33
CA TYR A 145 -1.31 -4.73 11.75
C TYR A 145 0.01 -4.25 12.37
N LYS A 146 0.53 -4.97 13.37
CA LYS A 146 1.81 -4.63 14.01
C LYS A 146 2.96 -4.59 13.02
N ARG A 147 3.12 -5.67 12.23
CA ARG A 147 4.19 -5.77 11.21
C ARG A 147 4.15 -4.64 10.19
N THR A 148 2.95 -4.26 9.77
CA THR A 148 2.73 -3.21 8.77
C THR A 148 3.20 -1.85 9.28
N LEU A 149 2.87 -1.50 10.53
CA LEU A 149 3.33 -0.26 11.16
C LEU A 149 4.84 -0.26 11.42
N THR A 150 5.43 -1.40 11.80
CA THR A 150 6.89 -1.53 11.95
C THR A 150 7.65 -1.28 10.64
N LEU A 151 7.08 -1.64 9.49
CA LEU A 151 7.71 -1.46 8.19
C LEU A 151 7.45 -0.07 7.57
N LEU A 152 6.52 0.72 8.13
CA LEU A 152 6.13 2.01 7.57
C LEU A 152 7.29 3.02 7.51
N PRO A 153 8.10 3.23 8.57
CA PRO A 153 9.22 4.18 8.50
C PRO A 153 10.21 3.86 7.37
N LEU A 154 10.50 2.56 7.18
CA LEU A 154 11.36 2.07 6.09
C LEU A 154 10.73 2.31 4.71
N ALA A 155 9.41 2.18 4.59
CA ALA A 155 8.72 2.46 3.33
C ALA A 155 8.74 3.95 3.00
N MET A 156 8.58 4.82 4.00
CA MET A 156 8.64 6.27 3.83
C MET A 156 10.03 6.75 3.36
N GLU A 157 11.11 6.10 3.79
CA GLU A 157 12.47 6.38 3.31
C GLU A 157 12.64 6.10 1.81
N GLN A 158 11.88 5.13 1.28
CA GLN A 158 11.99 4.68 -0.10
C GLN A 158 10.99 5.35 -1.05
N ALA A 159 10.05 6.14 -0.54
CA ALA A 159 9.02 6.79 -1.35
C ALA A 159 9.41 8.22 -1.71
N ASP A 160 9.27 8.60 -2.99
CA ASP A 160 9.39 10.00 -3.41
C ASP A 160 8.26 10.85 -2.83
N HIS A 161 7.06 10.26 -2.70
CA HIS A 161 5.92 10.91 -2.10
C HIS A 161 5.15 9.90 -1.23
N ALA A 162 5.12 10.14 0.08
CA ALA A 162 4.35 9.36 1.03
C ALA A 162 3.23 10.21 1.64
N VAL A 163 2.00 9.70 1.59
CA VAL A 163 0.85 10.31 2.28
C VAL A 163 0.27 9.28 3.22
N LEU A 164 0.19 9.65 4.50
CA LEU A 164 -0.42 8.83 5.54
C LEU A 164 -1.86 9.30 5.76
N PHE A 165 -2.78 8.35 5.75
CA PHE A 165 -4.20 8.56 5.98
C PHE A 165 -4.63 7.84 7.25
N ASP A 166 -5.28 8.60 8.14
CA ASP A 166 -5.97 8.06 9.29
C ASP A 166 -7.44 7.83 8.93
N ASN A 167 -7.91 6.61 9.19
CA ASN A 167 -9.28 6.20 8.91
C ASN A 167 -9.98 5.68 10.17
N SER A 168 -9.68 6.28 11.32
CA SER A 168 -10.20 5.90 12.63
C SER A 168 -11.58 6.49 12.91
N GLY A 169 -11.83 7.71 12.42
CA GLY A 169 -13.09 8.43 12.60
C GLY A 169 -14.16 8.13 11.53
N THR A 170 -15.13 9.04 11.44
CA THR A 170 -16.24 8.98 10.48
C THR A 170 -15.80 9.21 9.03
N SER A 171 -14.74 10.00 8.84
CA SER A 171 -14.12 10.26 7.54
C SER A 171 -12.62 9.99 7.58
N MET A 172 -12.09 9.56 6.44
CA MET A 172 -10.66 9.39 6.25
C MET A 172 -10.00 10.77 6.08
N ARG A 173 -8.84 10.97 6.72
CA ARG A 173 -8.11 12.24 6.68
C ARG A 173 -6.63 12.00 6.36
N ALA A 174 -6.04 12.84 5.51
CA ALA A 174 -4.60 12.86 5.30
C ALA A 174 -3.93 13.55 6.50
N VAL A 175 -3.04 12.85 7.19
CA VAL A 175 -2.41 13.32 8.44
C VAL A 175 -0.95 13.70 8.24
N VAL A 176 -0.27 13.07 7.29
CA VAL A 176 1.11 13.40 6.92
C VAL A 176 1.23 13.38 5.40
N ALA A 177 1.94 14.36 4.84
CA ALA A 177 2.45 14.32 3.49
C ALA A 177 3.95 14.61 3.50
N LEU A 178 4.74 13.66 2.99
CA LEU A 178 6.20 13.71 2.89
C LEU A 178 6.59 13.66 1.41
N LYS A 179 7.36 14.64 0.97
CA LYS A 179 8.01 14.65 -0.35
C LYS A 179 9.52 14.50 -0.19
N ARG A 180 10.14 13.76 -1.11
CA ARG A 180 11.58 13.53 -1.19
C ARG A 180 12.08 13.81 -2.61
N SER A 181 13.33 14.25 -2.70
CA SER A 181 14.08 14.39 -3.95
C SER A 181 15.52 14.00 -3.67
N ALA A 182 16.14 13.20 -4.56
CA ALA A 182 17.52 12.71 -4.40
C ALA A 182 17.81 12.21 -2.97
N ASP A 183 16.94 11.34 -2.45
CA ASP A 183 17.03 10.74 -1.11
C ASP A 183 17.00 11.72 0.09
N SER A 184 16.63 12.98 -0.14
CA SER A 184 16.46 13.97 0.92
C SER A 184 15.00 14.42 1.03
N PRO A 185 14.43 14.54 2.25
CA PRO A 185 13.13 15.16 2.44
C PRO A 185 13.14 16.61 1.94
N THR A 186 12.23 16.94 1.02
CA THR A 186 12.04 18.30 0.50
C THR A 186 10.83 19.00 1.11
N GLY A 187 9.94 18.25 1.74
CA GLY A 187 8.83 18.82 2.49
C GLY A 187 8.11 17.79 3.34
N ILE A 188 7.74 18.18 4.56
CA ILE A 188 6.89 17.39 5.46
C ILE A 188 5.77 18.30 5.95
N HIS A 189 4.53 17.93 5.65
CA HIS A 189 3.33 18.55 6.20
C HIS A 189 2.66 17.56 7.16
N ILE A 190 2.29 18.04 8.34
CA ILE A 190 1.63 17.25 9.39
C ILE A 190 0.38 17.99 9.83
N GLN A 191 -0.76 17.29 9.85
CA GLN A 191 -2.03 17.81 10.35
C GLN A 191 -2.28 17.33 11.77
N THR A 192 -2.70 18.25 12.64
CA THR A 192 -3.06 17.98 14.03
C THR A 192 -4.58 17.90 14.23
N PRO A 193 -5.08 17.09 15.18
CA PRO A 193 -4.32 16.21 16.08
C PRO A 193 -3.73 15.01 15.33
N ILE A 194 -2.53 14.58 15.73
CA ILE A 194 -1.85 13.43 15.13
C ILE A 194 -2.31 12.14 15.84
N PRO A 195 -2.69 11.07 15.11
CA PRO A 195 -2.97 9.78 15.73
C PRO A 195 -1.69 9.15 16.30
N VAL A 196 -1.81 8.37 17.38
CA VAL A 196 -0.66 7.77 18.09
C VAL A 196 0.20 6.93 17.15
N TRP A 197 -0.41 6.11 16.29
CA TRP A 197 0.31 5.26 15.35
C TRP A 197 1.16 6.06 14.34
N VAL A 198 0.75 7.28 14.03
CA VAL A 198 1.49 8.19 13.13
C VAL A 198 2.63 8.84 13.89
N ASP A 199 2.40 9.26 15.14
CA ASP A 199 3.45 9.84 15.97
C ASP A 199 4.59 8.84 16.23
N ASP A 200 4.25 7.59 16.51
CA ASP A 200 5.21 6.48 16.63
C ASP A 200 6.01 6.28 15.34
N ALA A 201 5.33 6.21 14.19
CA ALA A 201 5.96 6.03 12.89
C ALA A 201 6.86 7.22 12.51
N MET A 202 6.43 8.45 12.78
CA MET A 202 7.19 9.66 12.50
C MET A 202 8.39 9.81 13.44
N SER A 203 8.26 9.39 14.70
CA SER A 203 9.36 9.37 15.66
C SER A 203 10.45 8.41 15.22
N GLU A 204 10.08 7.19 14.81
CA GLU A 204 11.04 6.23 14.27
C GLU A 204 11.64 6.70 12.94
N TYR A 205 10.83 7.23 12.01
CA TYR A 205 11.34 7.79 10.76
C TYR A 205 12.39 8.89 11.01
N ARG A 206 12.09 9.85 11.89
CA ARG A 206 13.03 10.93 12.24
C ARG A 206 14.30 10.41 12.93
N SER A 207 14.20 9.39 13.77
CA SER A 207 15.35 8.79 14.44
C SER A 207 16.34 8.20 13.42
N ARG A 208 15.82 7.64 12.33
CA ARG A 208 16.59 7.02 11.25
C ARG A 208 17.26 8.05 10.34
N GLN A 209 16.58 9.16 10.05
CA GLN A 209 17.17 10.26 9.26
C GLN A 209 18.37 10.92 9.97
N LYS A 210 18.47 10.84 11.30
CA LYS A 210 19.63 11.38 12.06
C LYS A 210 20.86 10.46 12.05
N LYS A 211 20.70 9.20 11.63
CA LYS A 211 21.76 8.19 11.64
C LYS A 211 22.46 8.03 10.28
N THR A 212 21.99 8.75 9.27
CA THR A 212 22.52 8.78 7.90
C THR A 212 23.25 10.09 7.69
#